data_AF-A0A7L9J430-F1
#
_entry.id   AF-A0A7L9J430-F1
#
_cell.length_a   1.000
_cell.length_b   1.000
_cell.length_c   1.000
_cell.angle_alpha   90.00
_cell.angle_beta   90.00
_cell.angle_gamma   90.00
#
_symmetry.space_group_name_H-M   'P 1'
#
loop_
_entity.id
_entity.type
_entity.pdbx_description
1 polymer ?
#
loop_
_entity_poly.entity_id
_entity_poly.type
_entity_poly.pdbx_seq_one_letter_code
_entity_poly.pdbx_strand_id
1 'polypeptide(L)'
;MVTTAPTFTTLPTLPSLVVGTVSHRRRTPMEHAFTHRHYQWLVDVDDLPRRRWPLSLLTRICARDHLDDGRLGGGIRGDLERFLARRGTTLAADDRIVMLTHARVLGHVFDPLTVYWCLAPDGGLRATVLEVHNTYGERHAYLLELDDRGRTRTDKQFYVSPFNDTRGTYDVRMHLDADRVAVTVALDRDGERVLTATTTGAIRQASRAAVVRTALRHLPMTWRVTALIRLHGVWLWARRLPIQPRSPHHQEDLR
;
A
#
# COMPACT_ATOMS: atom_id res chain seq x y z
N MET A 1 -14.39 2.80 -30.01
CA MET A 1 -13.12 3.33 -29.49
C MET A 1 -12.47 2.20 -28.72
N VAL A 2 -11.28 1.76 -29.13
CA VAL A 2 -10.56 0.70 -28.42
C VAL A 2 -9.90 1.35 -27.20
N THR A 3 -10.51 1.19 -26.04
CA THR A 3 -9.93 1.54 -24.74
C THR A 3 -8.80 0.55 -24.50
N THR A 4 -7.55 0.99 -24.67
CA THR A 4 -6.38 0.13 -24.45
C THR A 4 -6.23 -0.03 -22.95
N ALA A 5 -6.45 -1.23 -22.40
CA ALA A 5 -6.29 -1.47 -20.97
C ALA A 5 -4.88 -1.03 -20.50
N PRO A 6 -4.74 -0.54 -19.26
CA PRO A 6 -3.44 -0.15 -18.70
C PRO A 6 -2.40 -1.25 -18.89
N THR A 7 -1.17 -0.84 -19.18
CA THR A 7 -0.10 -1.76 -19.59
C THR A 7 0.44 -2.54 -18.38
N PHE A 8 -0.32 -3.53 -17.89
CA PHE A 8 0.20 -4.60 -17.03
C PHE A 8 0.77 -5.68 -17.95
N THR A 9 1.92 -5.40 -18.55
CA THR A 9 2.40 -6.13 -19.74
C THR A 9 2.60 -7.62 -19.48
N THR A 10 2.95 -8.02 -18.26
CA THR A 10 3.02 -9.40 -17.81
C THR A 10 3.14 -9.41 -16.29
N LEU A 11 2.29 -10.18 -15.59
CA LEU A 11 2.48 -10.40 -14.16
C LEU A 11 3.71 -11.27 -13.91
N PRO A 12 4.53 -10.97 -12.89
CA PRO A 12 5.59 -11.86 -12.46
C PRO A 12 5.03 -13.14 -11.85
N THR A 13 5.87 -14.17 -11.72
CA THR A 13 5.54 -15.34 -10.92
C THR A 13 5.33 -14.95 -9.45
N LEU A 14 4.16 -15.26 -8.91
CA LEU A 14 3.80 -15.04 -7.51
C LEU A 14 4.02 -16.33 -6.69
N PRO A 15 4.32 -16.24 -5.38
CA PRO A 15 4.62 -15.02 -4.64
C PRO A 15 6.04 -14.50 -4.92
N SER A 16 6.19 -13.18 -4.87
CA SER A 16 7.47 -12.49 -5.08
C SER A 16 7.74 -11.46 -3.98
N LEU A 17 9.01 -11.14 -3.80
CA LEU A 17 9.49 -10.04 -2.97
C LEU A 17 9.78 -8.84 -3.85
N VAL A 18 9.31 -7.67 -3.45
CA VAL A 18 9.62 -6.38 -4.08
C VAL A 18 10.64 -5.70 -3.20
N VAL A 19 11.90 -5.68 -3.64
CA VAL A 19 13.02 -5.13 -2.84
C VAL A 19 13.47 -3.81 -3.45
N GLY A 20 13.44 -2.73 -2.67
CA GLY A 20 13.80 -1.41 -3.18
C GLY A 20 13.77 -0.31 -2.14
N THR A 21 13.20 0.84 -2.49
CA THR A 21 13.25 2.06 -1.69
C THR A 21 11.91 2.76 -1.61
N VAL A 22 11.60 3.28 -0.41
CA VAL A 22 10.56 4.28 -0.20
C VAL A 22 11.25 5.63 -0.06
N SER A 23 10.84 6.60 -0.86
CA SER A 23 11.27 7.98 -0.78
C SER A 23 10.08 8.87 -0.43
N HIS A 24 10.30 9.82 0.46
CA HIS A 24 9.36 10.89 0.75
C HIS A 24 10.05 12.21 0.52
N ARG A 25 9.39 13.12 -0.18
CA ARG A 25 9.82 14.50 -0.35
C ARG A 25 8.64 15.41 -0.06
N ARG A 26 8.70 16.11 1.06
CA ARG A 26 7.80 17.21 1.42
C ARG A 26 8.44 18.52 0.97
N ARG A 27 7.66 19.39 0.34
CA ARG A 27 8.10 20.72 -0.11
C ARG A 27 7.57 21.83 0.81
N THR A 28 6.33 21.69 1.26
CA THR A 28 5.63 22.72 2.05
C THR A 28 5.16 22.15 3.41
N PRO A 29 5.25 22.89 4.53
CA PRO A 29 5.81 24.25 4.69
C PRO A 29 7.33 24.31 4.86
N MET A 30 7.99 23.16 5.02
CA MET A 30 9.45 23.06 5.12
C MET A 30 9.91 21.89 4.26
N GLU A 31 10.95 22.12 3.46
CA GLU A 31 11.51 21.07 2.63
C GLU A 31 12.14 19.97 3.49
N HIS A 32 11.70 18.73 3.29
CA HIS A 32 12.29 17.58 3.94
C HIS A 32 12.18 16.38 3.01
N ALA A 33 13.31 15.71 2.79
CA ALA A 33 13.36 14.50 1.99
C ALA A 33 14.12 13.41 2.71
N PHE A 34 13.61 12.19 2.63
CA PHE A 34 14.31 11.01 3.11
C PHE A 34 14.05 9.84 2.16
N THR A 35 14.98 8.89 2.14
CA THR A 35 14.85 7.64 1.40
C THR A 35 15.33 6.49 2.26
N HIS A 36 14.54 5.42 2.32
CA HIS A 36 14.85 4.23 3.09
C HIS A 36 14.68 2.98 2.23
N ARG A 37 15.56 2.01 2.44
CA ARG A 37 15.40 0.68 1.85
C ARG A 37 14.21 -0.01 2.50
N HIS A 38 13.43 -0.74 1.71
CA HIS A 38 12.34 -1.57 2.18
C HIS A 38 12.22 -2.83 1.34
N TYR A 39 11.34 -3.72 1.80
CA TYR A 39 10.81 -4.76 0.95
C TYR A 39 9.32 -4.96 1.21
N GLN A 40 8.59 -5.34 0.17
CA GLN A 40 7.18 -5.73 0.21
C GLN A 40 7.02 -7.13 -0.38
N TRP A 41 5.86 -7.72 -0.16
CA TRP A 41 5.38 -8.92 -0.80
C TRP A 41 4.44 -8.55 -1.94
N LEU A 42 4.65 -9.18 -3.09
CA LEU A 42 3.70 -9.21 -4.20
C LEU A 42 3.11 -10.61 -4.24
N VAL A 43 1.82 -10.74 -3.97
CA VAL A 43 1.14 -12.03 -3.73
C VAL A 43 -0.21 -12.07 -4.42
N ASP A 44 -0.67 -13.28 -4.71
CA ASP A 44 -2.07 -13.52 -5.01
C ASP A 44 -2.82 -13.62 -3.66
N VAL A 45 -3.94 -12.89 -3.51
CA VAL A 45 -4.73 -12.90 -2.27
C VAL A 45 -5.31 -14.28 -1.98
N ASP A 46 -5.54 -15.11 -3.01
CA ASP A 46 -6.05 -16.47 -2.82
C ASP A 46 -4.95 -17.49 -2.51
N ASP A 47 -3.69 -17.15 -2.83
CA ASP A 47 -2.50 -17.99 -2.56
C ASP A 47 -1.44 -17.24 -1.74
N LEU A 48 -1.87 -16.73 -0.57
CA LEU A 48 -0.97 -16.09 0.37
C LEU A 48 0.15 -17.06 0.82
N PRO A 49 1.39 -16.57 1.03
CA PRO A 49 2.53 -17.41 1.38
C PRO A 49 2.32 -18.13 2.72
N ARG A 50 2.10 -19.45 2.67
CA ARG A 50 2.01 -20.33 3.84
C ARG A 50 3.34 -21.06 4.07
N ARG A 51 4.23 -20.48 4.88
CA ARG A 51 5.48 -21.14 5.28
C ARG A 51 5.32 -21.87 6.62
N ARG A 52 6.07 -22.95 6.84
CA ARG A 52 6.16 -23.64 8.14
C ARG A 52 7.01 -22.82 9.12
N TRP A 53 6.84 -23.08 10.42
CA TRP A 53 7.73 -22.55 11.45
C TRP A 53 9.19 -22.97 11.18
N PRO A 54 10.20 -22.10 11.37
CA PRO A 54 10.11 -20.73 11.89
C PRO A 54 9.91 -19.63 10.82
N LEU A 55 9.98 -19.96 9.53
CA LEU A 55 9.83 -18.96 8.43
C LEU A 55 8.46 -18.27 8.45
N SER A 56 7.43 -18.92 9.00
CA SER A 56 6.12 -18.30 9.21
C SER A 56 6.15 -17.04 10.06
N LEU A 57 7.18 -16.86 10.91
CA LEU A 57 7.34 -15.66 11.73
C LEU A 57 7.80 -14.43 10.91
N LEU A 58 8.28 -14.64 9.68
CA LEU A 58 8.87 -13.59 8.83
C LEU A 58 8.04 -13.29 7.57
N THR A 59 6.95 -14.03 7.35
CA THR A 59 6.23 -14.07 6.06
C THR A 59 4.72 -13.96 6.20
N ARG A 60 4.22 -13.65 7.40
CA ARG A 60 2.79 -13.76 7.71
C ARG A 60 2.03 -12.53 7.22
N ILE A 61 1.10 -12.73 6.30
CA ILE A 61 0.09 -11.75 5.88
C ILE A 61 -1.24 -12.18 6.52
N CYS A 62 -1.99 -11.25 7.11
CA CYS A 62 -3.24 -11.55 7.81
C CYS A 62 -4.34 -10.58 7.41
N ALA A 63 -5.56 -11.08 7.20
CA ALA A 63 -6.71 -10.23 6.86
C ALA A 63 -6.96 -9.11 7.89
N ARG A 64 -6.70 -9.36 9.18
CA ARG A 64 -6.76 -8.36 10.26
C ARG A 64 -5.85 -7.13 10.09
N ASP A 65 -4.95 -7.15 9.12
CA ASP A 65 -4.05 -6.04 8.81
C ASP A 65 -4.55 -5.21 7.63
N HIS A 66 -5.71 -5.56 7.06
CA HIS A 66 -6.19 -5.04 5.79
C HIS A 66 -7.70 -4.79 5.85
N LEU A 67 -8.15 -3.76 5.12
CA LEU A 67 -9.56 -3.49 4.78
C LEU A 67 -10.55 -3.50 5.96
N ASP A 68 -11.32 -4.57 6.18
CA ASP A 68 -12.29 -4.70 7.28
C ASP A 68 -11.97 -5.92 8.16
N ASP A 69 -10.68 -6.22 8.31
CA ASP A 69 -10.12 -7.30 9.14
C ASP A 69 -10.50 -8.72 8.73
N GLY A 70 -11.11 -8.91 7.56
CA GLY A 70 -11.78 -10.16 7.19
C GLY A 70 -12.98 -10.49 8.10
N ARG A 71 -13.54 -9.49 8.79
CA ARG A 71 -14.54 -9.63 9.86
C ARG A 71 -15.78 -10.40 9.44
N LEU A 72 -16.23 -10.19 8.20
CA LEU A 72 -17.45 -10.80 7.65
C LEU A 72 -17.17 -12.09 6.87
N GLY A 73 -15.97 -12.66 6.99
CA GLY A 73 -15.56 -13.85 6.24
C GLY A 73 -15.06 -13.55 4.83
N GLY A 74 -14.47 -14.57 4.19
CA GLY A 74 -13.82 -14.45 2.87
C GLY A 74 -12.41 -13.82 2.90
N GLY A 75 -11.89 -13.48 4.08
CA GLY A 75 -10.57 -12.87 4.23
C GLY A 75 -10.45 -11.54 3.49
N ILE A 76 -9.24 -11.26 2.98
CA ILE A 76 -8.94 -10.03 2.24
C ILE A 76 -9.78 -9.94 0.96
N ARG A 77 -9.95 -11.05 0.23
CA ARG A 77 -10.79 -11.10 -0.98
C ARG A 77 -12.23 -10.69 -0.66
N GLY A 78 -12.83 -11.29 0.36
CA GLY A 78 -14.21 -10.98 0.73
C GLY A 78 -14.40 -9.51 1.12
N ASP A 79 -13.42 -8.93 1.83
CA ASP A 79 -13.44 -7.49 2.15
C ASP A 79 -13.37 -6.63 0.88
N LEU A 80 -12.51 -6.99 -0.07
CA LEU A 80 -12.40 -6.30 -1.36
C LEU A 80 -13.68 -6.39 -2.19
N GLU A 81 -14.27 -7.58 -2.28
CA GLU A 81 -15.53 -7.80 -3.00
C GLU A 81 -16.64 -6.90 -2.45
N ARG A 82 -16.78 -6.83 -1.12
CA ARG A 82 -17.74 -5.93 -0.47
C ARG A 82 -17.43 -4.45 -0.72
N PHE A 83 -16.16 -4.07 -0.56
CA PHE A 83 -15.71 -2.69 -0.77
C PHE A 83 -15.99 -2.21 -2.20
N LEU A 84 -15.74 -3.07 -3.19
CA LEU A 84 -15.95 -2.79 -4.60
C LEU A 84 -17.44 -2.81 -4.96
N ALA A 85 -18.21 -3.77 -4.46
CA ALA A 85 -19.64 -3.89 -4.76
C ALA A 85 -20.42 -2.63 -4.33
N ARG A 86 -20.08 -2.05 -3.16
CA ARG A 86 -20.66 -0.78 -2.69
C ARG A 86 -20.35 0.41 -3.60
N ARG A 87 -19.31 0.31 -4.42
CA ARG A 87 -18.85 1.33 -5.36
C ARG A 87 -19.18 0.96 -6.81
N GLY A 88 -20.11 0.02 -7.01
CA GLY A 88 -20.62 -0.35 -8.34
C GLY A 88 -19.68 -1.24 -9.15
N THR A 89 -18.64 -1.81 -8.55
CA THR A 89 -17.72 -2.74 -9.22
C THR A 89 -17.87 -4.15 -8.64
N THR A 90 -17.99 -5.16 -9.48
CA THR A 90 -18.10 -6.56 -9.04
C THR A 90 -16.92 -7.36 -9.55
N LEU A 91 -16.34 -8.18 -8.67
CA LEU A 91 -15.31 -9.16 -9.06
C LEU A 91 -15.97 -10.49 -9.39
N ALA A 92 -15.51 -11.13 -10.45
CA ALA A 92 -15.83 -12.51 -10.76
C ALA A 92 -14.98 -13.46 -9.90
N ALA A 93 -15.44 -14.70 -9.75
CA ALA A 93 -14.74 -15.71 -8.95
C ALA A 93 -13.36 -16.09 -9.52
N ASP A 94 -13.18 -15.95 -10.83
CA ASP A 94 -11.95 -16.21 -11.56
C ASP A 94 -11.07 -14.95 -11.75
N ASP A 95 -11.54 -13.77 -11.30
CA ASP A 95 -10.70 -12.58 -11.26
C ASP A 95 -9.59 -12.79 -10.22
N ARG A 96 -8.35 -12.54 -10.61
CA ARG A 96 -7.17 -12.61 -9.73
C ARG A 96 -6.96 -11.29 -9.00
N ILE A 97 -6.68 -11.34 -7.70
CA ILE A 97 -6.32 -10.16 -6.90
C ILE A 97 -4.83 -10.22 -6.57
N VAL A 98 -4.05 -9.36 -7.22
CA VAL A 98 -2.62 -9.18 -6.91
C VAL A 98 -2.46 -8.10 -5.86
N MET A 99 -1.77 -8.41 -4.77
CA MET A 99 -1.60 -7.54 -3.61
C MET A 99 -0.13 -7.21 -3.39
N LEU A 100 0.19 -5.93 -3.26
CA LEU A 100 1.48 -5.42 -2.79
C LEU A 100 1.35 -4.95 -1.34
N THR A 101 2.06 -5.57 -0.40
CA THR A 101 1.92 -5.28 1.04
C THR A 101 3.17 -5.62 1.85
N HIS A 102 3.31 -5.10 3.08
CA HIS A 102 4.30 -5.59 4.04
C HIS A 102 3.74 -6.77 4.85
N ALA A 103 4.56 -7.81 5.02
CA ALA A 103 4.22 -8.93 5.90
C ALA A 103 4.64 -8.65 7.36
N ARG A 104 4.00 -9.34 8.30
CA ARG A 104 4.43 -9.39 9.70
C ARG A 104 5.78 -10.08 9.84
N VAL A 105 6.65 -9.43 10.62
CA VAL A 105 7.96 -9.92 11.01
C VAL A 105 8.00 -9.97 12.54
N LEU A 106 8.18 -11.18 13.09
CA LEU A 106 8.13 -11.45 14.53
C LEU A 106 6.85 -10.92 15.20
N GLY A 107 5.72 -11.03 14.49
CA GLY A 107 4.42 -10.60 14.98
C GLY A 107 4.11 -9.10 14.80
N HIS A 108 5.07 -8.28 14.37
CA HIS A 108 4.85 -6.85 14.11
C HIS A 108 4.80 -6.52 12.62
N VAL A 109 3.93 -5.60 12.21
CA VAL A 109 3.87 -5.07 10.85
C VAL A 109 3.72 -3.56 10.89
N PHE A 110 4.44 -2.89 10.02
CA PHE A 110 4.22 -1.50 9.68
C PHE A 110 3.99 -1.46 8.16
N ASP A 111 2.73 -1.29 7.76
CA ASP A 111 2.33 -1.31 6.36
C ASP A 111 1.58 -0.02 5.99
N PRO A 112 2.30 1.07 5.67
CA PRO A 112 1.67 2.37 5.42
C PRO A 112 0.83 2.40 4.13
N LEU A 113 1.05 1.44 3.23
CA LEU A 113 0.46 1.42 1.90
C LEU A 113 0.38 -0.02 1.37
N THR A 114 -0.85 -0.47 1.12
CA THR A 114 -1.14 -1.69 0.37
C THR A 114 -1.82 -1.32 -0.95
N VAL A 115 -1.47 -2.03 -2.03
CA VAL A 115 -2.12 -1.89 -3.34
C VAL A 115 -2.72 -3.22 -3.76
N TYR A 116 -3.93 -3.18 -4.30
CA TYR A 116 -4.62 -4.31 -4.90
C TYR A 116 -4.89 -4.03 -6.37
N TRP A 117 -4.45 -4.92 -7.25
CA TRP A 117 -4.85 -4.95 -8.65
C TRP A 117 -5.78 -6.15 -8.86
N CYS A 118 -7.03 -5.86 -9.21
CA CYS A 118 -8.03 -6.88 -9.55
C CYS A 118 -8.01 -7.07 -11.05
N LEU A 119 -7.68 -8.28 -11.49
CA LEU A 119 -7.38 -8.61 -12.88
C LEU A 119 -8.32 -9.70 -13.37
N ALA A 120 -8.93 -9.48 -14.52
CA ALA A 120 -9.70 -10.49 -15.23
C ALA A 120 -8.79 -11.63 -15.74
N PRO A 121 -9.36 -12.81 -16.05
CA PRO A 121 -8.60 -13.93 -16.60
C PRO A 121 -7.84 -13.61 -17.89
N ASP A 122 -8.32 -12.64 -18.68
CA ASP A 122 -7.69 -12.14 -19.90
C ASP A 122 -6.55 -11.13 -19.63
N GLY A 123 -6.28 -10.81 -18.36
CA GLY A 123 -5.29 -9.83 -17.93
C GLY A 123 -5.82 -8.40 -17.83
N GLY A 124 -7.09 -8.15 -18.19
CA GLY A 124 -7.72 -6.83 -18.10
C GLY A 124 -7.83 -6.34 -16.65
N LEU A 125 -7.48 -5.07 -16.40
CA LEU A 125 -7.67 -4.47 -15.09
C LEU A 125 -9.15 -4.18 -14.83
N ARG A 126 -9.73 -4.84 -13.81
CA ARG A 126 -11.09 -4.58 -13.32
C ARG A 126 -11.14 -3.38 -12.39
N ALA A 127 -10.23 -3.35 -11.43
CA ALA A 127 -10.15 -2.30 -10.41
C ALA A 127 -8.75 -2.23 -9.82
N THR A 128 -8.36 -1.02 -9.38
CA THR A 128 -7.22 -0.84 -8.50
C THR A 128 -7.69 -0.25 -7.18
N VAL A 129 -7.22 -0.80 -6.07
CA VAL A 129 -7.52 -0.26 -4.74
C VAL A 129 -6.21 0.10 -4.04
N LEU A 130 -6.14 1.33 -3.53
CA LEU A 130 -5.01 1.82 -2.74
C LEU A 130 -5.46 1.96 -1.28
N GLU A 131 -4.98 1.07 -0.43
CA GLU A 131 -5.21 1.12 1.01
C GLU A 131 -4.06 1.86 1.69
N VAL A 132 -4.39 2.91 2.44
CA VAL A 132 -3.43 3.75 3.15
C VAL A 132 -3.70 3.63 4.65
N HIS A 133 -2.63 3.41 5.41
CA HIS A 133 -2.66 3.30 6.86
C HIS A 133 -2.02 4.53 7.49
N ASN A 134 -2.56 4.99 8.60
CA ASN A 134 -1.92 6.01 9.42
C ASN A 134 -1.26 5.41 10.67
N THR A 135 -0.44 6.21 11.35
CA THR A 135 0.30 5.79 12.54
C THR A 135 -0.58 5.61 13.78
N TYR A 136 -1.87 5.92 13.67
CA TYR A 136 -2.86 5.82 14.76
C TYR A 136 -3.71 4.55 14.66
N GLY A 137 -3.43 3.66 13.70
CA GLY A 137 -4.18 2.43 13.50
C GLY A 137 -5.49 2.61 12.72
N GLU A 138 -5.70 3.78 12.11
CA GLU A 138 -6.78 3.98 11.15
C GLU A 138 -6.28 3.64 9.74
N ARG A 139 -7.20 3.23 8.87
CA ARG A 139 -6.97 2.87 7.48
C ARG A 139 -8.09 3.40 6.61
N HIS A 140 -7.79 3.61 5.33
CA HIS A 140 -8.75 4.03 4.32
C HIS A 140 -8.33 3.46 2.97
N ALA A 141 -9.31 3.10 2.14
CA ALA A 141 -9.07 2.54 0.82
C ALA A 141 -9.69 3.43 -0.26
N TYR A 142 -8.88 3.74 -1.27
CA TYR A 142 -9.28 4.47 -2.46
C TYR A 142 -9.53 3.48 -3.60
N LEU A 143 -10.71 3.52 -4.21
CA LEU A 143 -10.92 2.92 -5.52
C LEU A 143 -10.33 3.84 -6.58
N LEU A 144 -9.44 3.31 -7.41
CA LEU A 144 -8.66 4.05 -8.39
C LEU A 144 -8.98 3.56 -9.81
N GLU A 145 -9.33 4.50 -10.68
CA GLU A 145 -9.48 4.29 -12.12
C GLU A 145 -8.21 4.77 -12.82
N LEU A 146 -7.36 3.84 -13.26
CA LEU A 146 -6.08 4.14 -13.90
C LEU A 146 -6.25 4.36 -15.41
N ASP A 147 -5.60 5.40 -15.94
CA ASP A 147 -5.41 5.58 -17.39
C ASP A 147 -4.46 4.52 -17.98
N ASP A 148 -4.34 4.47 -19.30
CA ASP A 148 -3.47 3.52 -20.02
C ASP A 148 -1.99 3.57 -19.57
N ARG A 149 -1.58 4.68 -18.94
CA ARG A 149 -0.23 4.93 -18.43
C ARG A 149 -0.12 4.67 -16.91
N GLY A 150 -1.14 4.08 -16.30
CA GLY A 150 -1.19 3.74 -14.88
C GLY A 150 -1.36 4.95 -13.96
N ARG A 151 -2.00 6.03 -14.41
CA ARG A 151 -2.16 7.27 -13.63
C ARG A 151 -3.61 7.56 -13.32
N THR A 152 -3.85 8.20 -12.19
CA THR A 152 -5.16 8.69 -11.81
C THR A 152 -5.06 9.89 -10.89
N ARG A 153 -6.16 10.63 -10.78
CA ARG A 153 -6.32 11.68 -9.79
C ARG A 153 -7.56 11.40 -8.95
N THR A 154 -7.41 11.47 -7.64
CA THR A 154 -8.53 11.32 -6.69
C THR A 154 -8.42 12.37 -5.61
N ASP A 155 -9.55 12.86 -5.14
CA ASP A 155 -9.54 13.79 -4.01
C ASP A 155 -9.04 13.10 -2.75
N LYS A 156 -8.25 13.83 -1.95
CA LYS A 156 -7.74 13.31 -0.69
C LYS A 156 -8.89 13.27 0.32
N GLN A 157 -9.21 12.07 0.79
CA GLN A 157 -10.30 11.88 1.77
C GLN A 157 -9.79 11.46 3.15
N PHE A 158 -8.51 11.04 3.27
CA PHE A 158 -7.99 10.40 4.49
C PHE A 158 -6.95 11.22 5.24
N TYR A 159 -7.09 11.26 6.56
CA TYR A 159 -6.18 11.91 7.48
C TYR A 159 -4.96 11.03 7.79
N VAL A 160 -3.98 11.06 6.88
CA VAL A 160 -2.77 10.21 6.96
C VAL A 160 -1.70 10.73 7.94
N SER A 161 -1.75 12.00 8.34
CA SER A 161 -0.72 12.63 9.17
C SER A 161 -1.27 13.82 9.96
N PRO A 162 -0.84 14.04 11.23
CA PRO A 162 -1.28 15.15 12.06
C PRO A 162 -0.88 16.54 11.53
N PHE A 163 0.00 16.57 10.51
CA PHE A 163 0.52 17.79 9.90
C PHE A 163 -0.04 18.03 8.49
N ASN A 164 -1.02 17.24 8.04
CA ASN A 164 -1.64 17.36 6.72
C ASN A 164 -3.17 17.21 6.84
N ASP A 165 -3.90 18.31 6.71
CA ASP A 165 -5.38 18.27 6.59
C ASP A 165 -5.83 17.47 5.35
N THR A 166 -7.10 17.13 5.24
CA THR A 166 -7.64 16.33 4.12
C THR A 166 -7.71 17.07 2.78
N ARG A 167 -7.39 18.37 2.69
CA ARG A 167 -7.51 19.13 1.45
C ARG A 167 -6.44 18.75 0.42
N GLY A 168 -6.83 18.82 -0.85
CA GLY A 168 -5.97 18.59 -2.01
C GLY A 168 -6.36 17.33 -2.79
N THR A 169 -5.63 17.12 -3.88
CA THR A 169 -5.86 16.01 -4.80
C THR A 169 -4.62 15.13 -4.82
N TYR A 170 -4.82 13.81 -4.74
CA TYR A 170 -3.76 12.86 -4.97
C TYR A 170 -3.58 12.63 -6.46
N ASP A 171 -2.35 12.84 -6.94
CA ASP A 171 -1.84 12.40 -8.24
C ASP A 171 -1.11 11.07 -8.02
N VAL A 172 -1.76 9.98 -8.43
CA VAL A 172 -1.29 8.62 -8.21
C VAL A 172 -0.77 8.05 -9.52
N ARG A 173 0.42 7.46 -9.48
CA ARG A 173 0.99 6.72 -10.59
C ARG A 173 1.43 5.34 -10.12
N MET A 174 1.02 4.33 -10.86
CA MET A 174 1.36 2.94 -10.60
C MET A 174 2.03 2.34 -11.83
N HIS A 175 2.97 1.46 -11.57
CA HIS A 175 3.67 0.67 -12.57
C HIS A 175 3.89 -0.73 -11.99
N LEU A 176 3.46 -1.75 -12.72
CA LEU A 176 3.67 -3.15 -12.38
C LEU A 176 3.98 -3.90 -13.68
N ASP A 177 5.20 -4.44 -13.76
CA ASP A 177 5.63 -5.36 -14.80
C ASP A 177 6.29 -6.61 -14.18
N ALA A 178 6.90 -7.46 -14.99
CA ALA A 178 7.54 -8.69 -14.52
C ALA A 178 8.78 -8.45 -13.63
N ASP A 179 9.41 -7.27 -13.73
CA ASP A 179 10.72 -6.99 -13.16
C ASP A 179 10.68 -5.96 -12.03
N ARG A 180 9.69 -5.07 -12.01
CA ARG A 180 9.60 -3.95 -11.06
C ARG A 180 8.16 -3.54 -10.74
N VAL A 181 8.03 -3.00 -9.54
CA VAL A 181 6.85 -2.27 -9.08
C VAL A 181 7.25 -0.85 -8.71
N ALA A 182 6.41 0.12 -9.06
CA ALA A 182 6.51 1.48 -8.57
C ALA A 182 5.11 2.05 -8.28
N VAL A 183 4.96 2.66 -7.12
CA VAL A 183 3.75 3.36 -6.69
C VAL A 183 4.17 4.73 -6.19
N THR A 184 3.76 5.77 -6.91
CA THR A 184 3.96 7.16 -6.55
C THR A 184 2.63 7.76 -6.16
N VAL A 185 2.57 8.35 -4.97
CA VAL A 185 1.43 9.13 -4.50
C VAL A 185 1.94 10.53 -4.23
N ALA A 186 1.42 11.48 -4.98
CA ALA A 186 1.75 12.89 -4.80
C ALA A 186 0.51 13.66 -4.36
N LEU A 187 0.69 14.62 -3.43
CA LEU A 187 -0.38 15.49 -2.97
C LEU A 187 -0.18 16.88 -3.58
N ASP A 188 -1.16 17.28 -4.39
CA ASP A 188 -1.28 18.63 -4.92
C ASP A 188 -2.32 19.42 -4.11
N ARG A 189 -2.00 20.67 -3.80
CA ARG A 189 -2.88 21.58 -3.05
C ARG A 189 -2.68 23.00 -3.56
N ASP A 190 -3.78 23.69 -3.85
CA ASP A 190 -3.76 25.08 -4.31
C ASP A 190 -2.84 25.28 -5.54
N GLY A 191 -2.76 24.27 -6.42
CA GLY A 191 -1.89 24.27 -7.60
C GLY A 191 -0.43 23.88 -7.36
N GLU A 192 -0.03 23.61 -6.11
CA GLU A 192 1.35 23.28 -5.75
C GLU A 192 1.53 21.84 -5.26
N ARG A 193 2.70 21.27 -5.56
CA ARG A 193 3.11 19.94 -5.08
C ARG A 193 3.59 20.02 -3.62
N VAL A 194 2.76 19.56 -2.69
CA VAL A 194 3.07 19.58 -1.25
C VAL A 194 3.96 18.41 -0.83
N LEU A 195 3.64 17.21 -1.31
CA LEU A 195 4.29 15.97 -0.92
C LEU A 195 4.39 15.02 -2.10
N THR A 196 5.46 14.25 -2.16
CA THR A 196 5.58 13.08 -3.03
C THR A 196 6.13 11.92 -2.21
N ALA A 197 5.39 10.81 -2.18
CA ALA A 197 5.83 9.54 -1.67
C ALA A 197 5.99 8.58 -2.85
N THR A 198 7.13 7.92 -2.97
CA THR A 198 7.37 6.92 -4.01
C THR A 198 7.95 5.66 -3.40
N THR A 199 7.23 4.58 -3.60
CA THR A 199 7.63 3.21 -3.25
C THR A 199 8.01 2.50 -4.54
N THR A 200 9.23 2.01 -4.66
CA THR A 200 9.69 1.28 -5.84
C THR A 200 10.57 0.11 -5.46
N GLY A 201 10.48 -1.00 -6.19
CA GLY A 201 11.42 -2.09 -6.02
C GLY A 201 11.46 -3.06 -7.18
N ALA A 202 12.55 -3.82 -7.21
CA ALA A 202 12.74 -4.90 -8.16
C ALA A 202 12.05 -6.17 -7.64
N ILE A 203 11.39 -6.89 -8.53
CA ILE A 203 10.65 -8.11 -8.24
C ILE A 203 11.62 -9.29 -8.24
N ARG A 204 11.54 -10.11 -7.19
CA ARG A 204 12.38 -11.29 -7.00
C ARG A 204 11.50 -12.43 -6.51
N GLN A 205 11.50 -13.55 -7.22
CA GLN A 205 10.72 -14.73 -6.81
C GLN A 205 11.02 -15.12 -5.36
N ALA A 206 9.96 -15.40 -4.58
CA ALA A 206 10.06 -15.65 -3.14
C ALA A 206 10.53 -17.08 -2.82
N SER A 207 11.71 -17.46 -3.32
CA SER A 207 12.38 -18.70 -2.91
C SER A 207 12.72 -18.68 -1.42
N ARG A 208 12.87 -19.85 -0.78
CA ARG A 208 13.19 -19.93 0.65
C ARG A 208 14.46 -19.14 0.99
N ALA A 209 15.48 -19.24 0.16
CA ALA A 209 16.75 -18.52 0.33
C ALA A 209 16.57 -17.00 0.18
N ALA A 210 15.78 -16.55 -0.81
CA ALA A 210 15.50 -15.13 -1.02
C ALA A 210 14.74 -14.54 0.16
N VAL A 211 13.73 -15.24 0.67
CA VAL A 211 12.94 -14.83 1.84
C VAL A 211 13.83 -14.67 3.08
N VAL A 212 14.62 -15.68 3.43
CA VAL A 212 15.50 -15.63 4.61
C VAL A 212 16.52 -14.50 4.47
N ARG A 213 17.18 -14.40 3.31
CA ARG A 213 18.17 -13.35 3.04
C ARG A 213 17.56 -11.95 3.15
N THR A 214 16.40 -11.74 2.56
CA THR A 214 15.72 -10.43 2.58
C THR A 214 15.24 -10.10 3.97
N ALA A 215 14.57 -11.04 4.66
CA ALA A 215 14.09 -10.84 6.02
C ALA A 215 15.22 -10.52 6.99
N LEU A 216 16.34 -11.25 6.95
CA LEU A 216 17.50 -10.98 7.82
C LEU A 216 18.13 -9.61 7.54
N ARG A 217 18.26 -9.21 6.27
CA ARG A 217 18.79 -7.89 5.88
C ARG A 217 17.91 -6.73 6.32
N HIS A 218 16.60 -6.96 6.45
CA HIS A 218 15.62 -5.93 6.78
C HIS A 218 15.01 -6.13 8.17
N LEU A 219 15.47 -7.09 8.97
CA LEU A 219 14.96 -7.37 10.31
C LEU A 219 15.08 -6.15 11.25
N PRO A 220 16.18 -5.36 11.24
CA PRO A 220 16.25 -4.14 12.04
C PRO A 220 15.25 -3.08 11.56
N MET A 221 14.81 -3.15 10.30
CA MET A 221 14.02 -2.10 9.66
C MET A 221 12.61 -1.97 10.26
N THR A 222 11.87 -3.08 10.45
CA THR A 222 10.49 -3.03 10.95
C THR A 222 10.42 -2.37 12.34
N TRP A 223 11.37 -2.71 13.21
CA TRP A 223 11.50 -2.13 14.55
C TRP A 223 12.05 -0.70 14.49
N ARG A 224 13.08 -0.45 13.67
CA ARG A 224 13.71 0.87 13.52
C ARG A 224 12.77 1.90 12.93
N VAL A 225 11.96 1.56 11.92
CA VAL A 225 10.99 2.48 11.31
C VAL A 225 9.89 2.82 12.31
N THR A 226 9.36 1.82 13.02
CA THR A 226 8.38 2.06 14.10
C THR A 226 8.96 2.97 15.18
N ALA A 227 10.20 2.73 15.62
CA ALA A 227 10.89 3.57 16.60
C ALA A 227 11.15 4.99 16.06
N LEU A 228 11.63 5.13 14.83
CA LEU A 228 11.90 6.43 14.19
C LEU A 228 10.62 7.25 14.00
N ILE A 229 9.50 6.62 13.62
CA ILE A 229 8.21 7.30 13.49
C ILE A 229 7.73 7.79 14.86
N ARG A 230 7.83 6.94 15.90
CA ARG A 230 7.46 7.35 17.27
C ARG A 230 8.35 8.49 17.77
N LEU A 231 9.67 8.38 17.56
CA LEU A 231 10.64 9.41 17.96
C LEU A 231 10.47 10.71 17.18
N HIS A 232 10.18 10.64 15.87
CA HIS A 232 9.92 11.81 15.04
C HIS A 232 8.60 12.48 15.42
N GLY A 233 7.56 11.70 15.74
CA GLY A 233 6.31 12.22 16.30
C GLY A 233 6.53 12.98 17.60
N VAL A 234 7.33 12.43 18.52
CA VAL A 234 7.74 13.09 19.77
C VAL A 234 8.57 14.35 19.51
N TRP A 235 9.50 14.32 18.53
CA TRP A 235 10.32 15.47 18.17
C TRP A 235 9.52 16.61 17.54
N LEU A 236 8.58 16.31 16.63
CA LEU A 236 7.69 17.31 16.04
C LEU A 236 6.75 17.92 17.08
N TRP A 237 6.26 17.10 18.03
CA TRP A 237 5.50 17.57 19.19
C TRP A 237 6.34 18.51 20.07
N ALA A 238 7.59 18.13 20.37
CA ALA A 238 8.53 18.97 21.12
C ALA A 238 8.86 20.29 20.40
N ARG A 239 8.75 20.34 19.06
CA ARG A 239 8.92 21.55 18.25
C ARG A 239 7.65 22.39 18.08
N ARG A 240 6.56 22.08 18.78
CA ARG A 240 5.30 22.87 18.81
C ARG A 240 4.67 23.11 17.43
N LEU A 241 4.86 22.19 16.48
CA LEU A 241 4.09 22.24 15.24
C LEU A 241 2.60 22.08 15.59
N PRO A 242 1.71 22.98 15.12
CA PRO A 242 0.30 22.92 15.46
C PRO A 242 -0.28 21.60 14.96
N ILE A 243 -0.81 20.82 15.91
CA ILE A 243 -1.54 19.59 15.62
C ILE A 243 -2.86 20.02 14.99
N GLN A 244 -3.11 19.58 13.76
CA GLN A 244 -4.41 19.83 13.15
C GLN A 244 -5.48 19.03 13.91
N PRO A 245 -6.59 19.65 14.34
CA PRO A 245 -7.63 18.97 15.09
C PRO A 245 -8.22 17.83 14.27
N ARG A 246 -8.33 16.66 14.90
CA ARG A 246 -8.83 15.44 14.29
C ARG A 246 -10.35 15.54 14.13
N SER A 247 -10.85 15.40 12.90
CA SER A 247 -12.22 14.92 12.71
C SER A 247 -12.20 13.39 12.85
N PRO A 248 -13.04 12.76 13.70
CA PRO A 248 -13.09 11.31 13.80
C PRO A 248 -13.38 10.72 12.42
N HIS A 249 -12.43 9.99 11.83
CA HIS A 249 -12.71 9.26 10.61
C HIS A 249 -13.43 7.98 11.01
N HIS A 250 -14.75 7.94 10.79
CA HIS A 250 -15.47 6.68 10.86
C HIS A 250 -14.92 5.78 9.73
N GLN A 251 -14.46 4.59 10.05
CA GLN A 251 -14.04 3.59 9.05
C GLN A 251 -15.24 3.00 8.27
N GLU A 252 -16.38 3.69 8.25
CA GLU A 252 -17.62 3.26 7.59
C GLU A 252 -17.42 3.01 6.10
N ASP A 253 -16.50 3.74 5.44
CA ASP A 253 -16.19 3.56 4.02
C ASP A 253 -15.59 2.18 3.69
N LEU A 254 -15.03 1.50 4.70
CA LEU A 254 -14.49 0.15 4.62
C LEU A 254 -15.49 -0.91 5.10
N ARG A 255 -16.43 -0.54 5.97
CA ARG A 255 -17.37 -1.45 6.64
C ARG A 255 -18.49 -1.92 5.75
#